data_AF-A0A847A993-F1
#
_entry.id   AF-A0A847A993-F1
#
_cell.length_a   1.000
_cell.length_b   1.000
_cell.length_c   1.000
_cell.angle_alpha   90.00
_cell.angle_beta   90.00
_cell.angle_gamma   90.00
#
_symmetry.space_group_name_H-M   'P 1'
#
loop_
_entity.id
_entity.type
_entity.pdbx_description
1 polymer ?
#
loop_
_entity_poly.entity_id
_entity_poly.type
_entity_poly.pdbx_seq_one_letter_code
_entity_poly.pdbx_strand_id
1 'polypeptide(L)' 'MLQSLITSKTRTRLLLKFFLNPETSAYLRALADEFGESTNGVRVELNRLSEAGLLESADEGRTKVY' A
#
# COMPACT_ATOMS: atom_id res chain seq x y z
N MET A 1 6.90 4.89 -17.99
CA MET A 1 6.13 5.42 -16.82
C MET A 1 5.05 4.46 -16.33
N LEU A 2 4.15 3.91 -17.16
CA LEU A 2 3.12 2.97 -16.64
C LEU A 2 3.71 1.61 -16.22
N GLN A 3 4.66 1.06 -16.98
CA GLN A 3 5.32 -0.21 -16.65
C GLN A 3 6.06 -0.18 -15.30
N SER A 4 6.57 0.97 -14.86
CA SER A 4 7.21 1.10 -13.54
C SER A 4 6.19 1.09 -12.39
N LEU A 5 4.90 1.29 -12.64
CA LEU A 5 3.84 1.16 -11.63
C LEU A 5 3.23 -0.24 -11.57
N ILE A 6 3.32 -1.03 -12.64
CA ILE A 6 2.68 -2.37 -12.73
C ILE A 6 3.75 -3.48 -12.57
N THR A 7 4.82 -3.21 -11.83
CA THR A 7 5.92 -4.20 -11.63
C THR A 7 5.58 -5.29 -10.63
N SER A 8 4.48 -5.17 -9.88
CA SER A 8 4.09 -6.09 -8.82
C SER A 8 2.57 -6.22 -8.76
N LYS A 9 2.07 -7.46 -8.64
CA LYS A 9 0.64 -7.74 -8.44
C LYS A 9 0.11 -7.06 -7.18
N THR A 10 0.94 -6.91 -6.15
CA THR A 10 0.60 -6.23 -4.89
C THR A 10 0.49 -4.74 -5.07
N ARG A 11 1.41 -4.13 -5.82
CA ARG A 11 1.32 -2.69 -6.13
C ARG A 11 0.05 -2.35 -6.90
N THR A 12 -0.32 -3.17 -7.91
CA THR A 12 -1.56 -2.96 -8.65
C THR A 12 -2.80 -3.05 -7.75
N ARG A 13 -2.85 -4.03 -6.83
CA ARG A 13 -3.96 -4.16 -5.87
C ARG A 13 -4.04 -2.97 -4.91
N LEU A 14 -2.89 -2.52 -4.40
CA LEU A 14 -2.81 -1.33 -3.54
C LEU A 14 -3.32 -0.08 -4.27
N LEU A 15 -2.83 0.17 -5.49
CA LEU A 15 -3.28 1.28 -6.31
C LEU A 15 -4.78 1.23 -6.54
N LEU A 16 -5.34 0.09 -6.92
CA LEU A 16 -6.79 -0.05 -7.12
C LEU A 16 -7.58 0.24 -5.84
N LYS A 17 -7.13 -0.27 -4.68
CA LYS A 17 -7.83 -0.07 -3.41
C LYS A 17 -7.90 1.42 -3.03
N PHE A 18 -6.76 2.10 -3.04
CA PHE A 18 -6.66 3.49 -2.59
C PHE A 18 -7.14 4.50 -3.63
N PHE A 19 -6.87 4.29 -4.93
CA PHE A 19 -7.26 5.26 -5.96
C PHE A 19 -8.75 5.23 -6.27
N LEU A 20 -9.41 4.07 -6.14
CA LEU A 20 -10.86 3.99 -6.36
C LEU A 20 -11.64 4.59 -5.20
N ASN A 21 -11.04 4.68 -4.01
CA ASN A 21 -11.68 5.19 -2.80
C ASN A 21 -10.69 6.03 -1.98
N PRO A 22 -10.51 7.33 -2.31
CA PRO A 22 -9.50 8.20 -1.70
C PRO A 22 -9.61 8.34 -0.17
N GLU A 23 -10.81 8.14 0.39
CA GLU A 23 -11.06 8.17 1.84
C GLU A 23 -10.65 6.87 2.56
N THR A 24 -10.16 5.86 1.82
CA THR A 24 -9.76 4.57 2.40
C THR A 24 -8.42 4.72 3.10
N SER A 25 -8.39 4.36 4.38
CA SER A 25 -7.16 4.09 5.12
C SER A 25 -7.11 2.62 5.54
N ALA A 26 -5.91 2.08 5.66
CA ALA A 26 -5.72 0.70 6.08
C ALA A 26 -4.41 0.47 6.83
N TYR A 27 -4.47 -0.37 7.86
CA TYR A 27 -3.28 -0.83 8.57
C TYR A 27 -2.49 -1.83 7.73
N LEU A 28 -1.15 -1.74 7.81
CA LEU A 28 -0.23 -2.64 7.10
C LEU A 28 -0.57 -4.13 7.25
N ARG A 29 -0.89 -4.57 8.47
CA ARG A 29 -1.20 -5.99 8.75
C ARG A 29 -2.51 -6.41 8.10
N ALA A 30 -3.54 -5.58 8.19
CA ALA A 30 -4.82 -5.84 7.55
C ALA A 30 -4.69 -5.98 6.03
N LEU A 31 -3.86 -5.13 5.40
CA LEU A 31 -3.56 -5.23 3.97
C LEU A 31 -2.81 -6.51 3.60
N ALA A 32 -1.87 -6.96 4.44
CA ALA A 32 -1.16 -8.21 4.24
C ALA A 32 -2.10 -9.42 4.28
N ASP A 33 -2.98 -9.44 5.28
CA ASP A 33 -3.98 -10.49 5.44
C ASP A 33 -5.01 -10.48 4.29
N GLU A 34 -5.53 -9.30 3.92
CA GLU A 34 -6.46 -9.11 2.80
C GLU A 34 -5.88 -9.61 1.47
N PHE A 35 -4.58 -9.38 1.25
CA PHE A 35 -3.91 -9.75 0.00
C PHE A 35 -3.28 -11.13 0.02
N GLY A 36 -3.30 -11.83 1.15
CA GLY A 36 -2.66 -13.14 1.31
C GLY A 36 -1.16 -13.10 1.05
N GLU A 37 -0.50 -12.00 1.42
CA GLU A 37 0.94 -11.80 1.19
C GLU A 37 1.71 -11.57 2.48
N SER A 38 3.03 -11.77 2.42
CA SER A 38 3.88 -11.42 3.56
C SER A 38 3.75 -9.95 3.91
N THR A 39 3.66 -9.62 5.20
CA THR A 39 3.62 -8.24 5.69
C THR A 39 4.79 -7.42 5.14
N ASN A 40 5.95 -8.05 4.99
CA ASN A 40 7.14 -7.41 4.43
C ASN A 40 6.96 -7.02 2.95
N GLY A 41 6.37 -7.91 2.14
CA GLY A 41 6.11 -7.65 0.72
C GLY A 41 5.17 -6.46 0.53
N VAL A 42 4.06 -6.44 1.27
CA VAL A 42 3.10 -5.32 1.24
C VAL A 42 3.75 -4.02 1.72
N ARG A 43 4.55 -4.08 2.80
CA ARG A 43 5.28 -2.91 3.35
C ARG A 43 6.20 -2.27 2.32
N VAL A 44 6.95 -3.07 1.56
CA VAL A 44 7.88 -2.56 0.54
C VAL A 44 7.11 -1.83 -0.56
N GLU A 45 5.98 -2.35 -1.01
CA GLU A 45 5.19 -1.68 -2.05
C GLU A 45 4.50 -0.41 -1.54
N LEU A 46 3.94 -0.43 -0.33
CA LEU A 46 3.37 0.75 0.33
C LEU A 46 4.42 1.86 0.49
N ASN A 47 5.61 1.54 1.00
CA ASN A 47 6.70 2.51 1.13
C ASN A 47 7.08 3.12 -0.23
N ARG A 48 7.19 2.31 -1.29
CA ARG A 48 7.49 2.83 -2.64
C ARG A 48 6.41 3.77 -3.16
N LEU A 49 5.13 3.47 -2.90
CA LEU A 49 4.03 4.36 -3.27
C LEU A 49 4.08 5.67 -2.49
N SER A 50 4.38 5.63 -1.19
CA SER A 50 4.55 6.82 -0.37
C SER A 50 5.77 7.65 -0.75
N GLU A 51 6.91 7.03 -1.00
CA GLU A 51 8.13 7.69 -1.49
C GLU A 51 7.91 8.35 -2.87
N ALA A 52 7.04 7.77 -3.71
CA ALA A 52 6.64 8.34 -4.99
C ALA A 52 5.58 9.45 -4.88
N GLY A 53 5.09 9.77 -3.67
CA GLY A 53 4.04 10.76 -3.44
C GLY A 53 2.64 10.32 -3.87
N LEU A 54 2.41 9.01 -4.01
CA LEU A 54 1.12 8.44 -4.44
C LEU A 54 0.24 7.99 -3.29
N LEU A 55 0.78 7.89 -2.07
CA LEU A 55 0.06 7.41 -0.91
C LEU A 55 0.62 8.06 0.35
N GLU A 56 -0.24 8.58 1.21
CA GLU A 56 0.20 9.10 2.50
C GLU A 56 0.45 7.97 3.49
N SER A 57 1.19 8.24 4.56
CA SER A 57 1.34 7.27 5.64
C SER A 57 1.53 8.00 6.94
N ALA A 58 0.92 7.50 8.00
CA ALA A 58 1.02 8.07 9.33
C ALA A 58 1.31 6.97 10.37
N ASP A 59 1.94 7.36 11.46
CA ASP A 59 2.11 6.50 12.62
C ASP A 59 0.91 6.68 13.56
N GLU A 60 0.28 5.56 13.92
CA GLU A 60 -0.79 5.50 14.91
C GLU A 60 -0.33 4.57 16.05
N GLY A 61 0.28 5.18 17.06
CA GLY A 61 0.91 4.47 18.17
C GLY A 61 2.07 3.56 17.71
N ARG A 62 1.85 2.25 17.73
CA ARG A 62 2.85 1.24 17.31
C ARG A 62 2.59 0.68 15.91
N THR A 63 1.54 1.15 15.25
CA THR A 63 1.13 0.69 13.93
C THR A 63 1.25 1.80 12.91
N LYS A 64 1.50 1.41 11.66
CA LYS A 64 1.52 2.34 10.54
C LYS A 64 0.23 2.19 9.73
N VAL A 65 -0.42 3.31 9.47
CA VAL A 65 -1.61 3.44 8.63
C VAL A 65 -1.21 4.11 7.32
N TYR A 66 -1.85 3.70 6.25
CA TYR A 66 -1.67 4.21 4.89
C TYR A 66 -3.04 4.55 4.30
#